data_AF-A0A7J7LRS0-F1
#
_entry.id   AF-A0A7J7LRS0-F1
#
_cell.length_a   1.000
_cell.length_b   1.000
_cell.length_c   1.000
_cell.angle_alpha   90.00
_cell.angle_beta   90.00
_cell.angle_gamma   90.00
#
_symmetry.space_group_name_H-M   'P 1'
#
loop_
_entity.id
_entity.type
_entity.pdbx_description
1 polymer ?
#
loop_
_entity_poly.entity_id
_entity_poly.type
_entity_poly.pdbx_seq_one_letter_code
_entity_poly.pdbx_strand_id
1 'polypeptide(L)'
;MWLLHLTPDNDPAPTLKDLHRVDILPDSWVHIFIGSEELPNRDKIQCRGSLDKVDAFTDSPFKGNPAAVCLLEEERDEKWLQLVATEFNISQTCYLTRLITNSNIHDDDSVNLINPRFRLRWFTPVAEVKLCGHGTIAAAHVLFKSGTITTAVIEFVTLSGLLTAKKVVEVGRLDSSKFSDGCTEEYSIELDFPTVAVLECAPLEIPSIPATLNNVLVMNMKKTATEGDIIVELSSGEAVVNLQPQFDEIEKCSARGVIVTGVAPTGSGFDFFSRFFCPKFGINELLPKILANSKAR
;
A
#
# COMPACT_ATOMS: atom_id res chain seq x y z
N MET A 1 0.62 13.63 6.45
CA MET A 1 -0.23 12.95 7.44
C MET A 1 -1.53 12.60 6.74
N TRP A 2 -1.74 11.33 6.41
CA TRP A 2 -2.90 10.87 5.64
C TRP A 2 -3.66 9.84 6.50
N LEU A 3 -4.83 10.20 7.01
CA LEU A 3 -5.83 9.28 7.55
C LEU A 3 -6.83 8.98 6.44
N LEU A 4 -7.35 7.75 6.33
CA LEU A 4 -8.42 7.45 5.38
C LEU A 4 -9.54 6.68 6.09
N HIS A 5 -10.74 7.26 6.09
CA HIS A 5 -11.99 6.62 6.56
C HIS A 5 -12.91 6.41 5.37
N LEU A 6 -13.37 5.17 5.17
CA LEU A 6 -14.30 4.79 4.11
C LEU A 6 -15.65 4.39 4.72
N THR A 7 -16.75 4.72 4.03
CA THR A 7 -18.10 4.23 4.34
C THR A 7 -18.54 3.24 3.25
N PRO A 8 -19.37 2.23 3.59
CA PRO A 8 -19.71 1.16 2.67
C PRO A 8 -20.68 1.65 1.58
N ASP A 9 -20.31 1.43 0.31
CA ASP A 9 -21.21 1.58 -0.84
C ASP A 9 -22.03 0.30 -1.07
N ASN A 10 -23.35 0.48 -1.17
CA ASN A 10 -24.38 -0.55 -1.38
C ASN A 10 -24.43 -1.06 -2.83
N ASP A 11 -23.40 -1.79 -3.26
CA ASP A 11 -23.48 -2.56 -4.51
C ASP A 11 -23.44 -4.07 -4.21
N PRO A 12 -24.35 -4.89 -4.78
CA PRO A 12 -24.41 -6.31 -4.47
C PRO A 12 -23.17 -7.01 -4.99
N ALA A 13 -22.40 -7.60 -4.06
CA ALA A 13 -21.20 -8.36 -4.37
C ALA A 13 -21.51 -9.50 -5.36
N PRO A 14 -20.68 -9.71 -6.40
CA PRO A 14 -20.79 -10.90 -7.22
C PRO A 14 -20.51 -12.13 -6.35
N THR A 15 -21.50 -13.02 -6.25
CA THR A 15 -21.33 -14.33 -5.65
C THR A 15 -20.83 -15.28 -6.74
N LEU A 16 -19.60 -15.77 -6.59
CA LEU A 16 -19.25 -17.04 -7.21
C LEU A 16 -18.32 -17.84 -6.31
N LYS A 17 -18.79 -19.07 -6.09
CA LYS A 17 -18.02 -20.21 -5.63
C LYS A 17 -16.89 -20.46 -6.62
N ASP A 18 -15.84 -21.11 -6.13
CA ASP A 18 -14.67 -21.60 -6.88
C ASP A 18 -13.52 -20.60 -7.00
N LEU A 19 -12.94 -20.26 -5.85
CA LEU A 19 -11.48 -20.10 -5.76
C LEU A 19 -11.01 -20.83 -4.51
N HIS A 20 -9.97 -21.65 -4.66
CA HIS A 20 -9.39 -22.44 -3.57
C HIS A 20 -9.06 -21.54 -2.38
N ARG A 21 -9.85 -21.69 -1.32
CA ARG A 21 -9.57 -21.16 0.01
C ARG A 21 -8.31 -21.85 0.51
N VAL A 22 -7.16 -21.21 0.37
CA VAL A 22 -5.97 -21.62 1.14
C VAL A 22 -6.20 -21.05 2.53
N ASP A 23 -6.90 -21.82 3.36
CA ASP A 23 -6.98 -21.56 4.80
C ASP A 23 -5.58 -21.80 5.39
N ILE A 24 -4.80 -20.72 5.51
CA ILE A 24 -3.52 -20.73 6.24
C ILE A 24 -3.90 -20.63 7.72
N LEU A 25 -3.89 -21.76 8.44
CA LEU A 25 -4.09 -21.73 9.90
C LEU A 25 -2.93 -20.96 10.54
N PRO A 26 -3.12 -20.31 11.70
CA PRO A 26 -2.14 -19.40 12.33
C PRO A 26 -0.75 -19.99 12.63
N ASP A 27 -0.54 -21.29 12.47
CA ASP A 27 0.74 -21.99 12.67
C ASP A 27 1.12 -22.92 11.49
N SER A 28 0.56 -22.68 10.31
CA SER A 28 0.78 -23.54 9.14
C SER A 28 1.97 -23.09 8.31
N TRP A 29 2.87 -24.03 8.03
CA TRP A 29 3.92 -23.88 7.03
C TRP A 29 3.31 -23.56 5.66
N VAL A 30 3.58 -22.36 5.12
CA VAL A 30 3.34 -22.11 3.70
C VAL A 30 4.54 -22.65 2.93
N HIS A 31 4.36 -23.84 2.34
CA HIS A 31 5.30 -24.40 1.39
C HIS A 31 5.04 -23.81 0.01
N ILE A 32 5.77 -22.75 -0.35
CA ILE A 32 5.78 -22.22 -1.72
C ILE A 32 6.81 -23.03 -2.52
N PHE A 33 6.35 -23.81 -3.50
CA PHE A 33 7.24 -24.57 -4.37
C PHE A 33 7.48 -23.78 -5.66
N ILE A 34 8.58 -23.04 -5.75
CA ILE A 34 9.02 -22.43 -7.01
C ILE A 34 9.99 -23.40 -7.66
N GLY A 35 9.51 -24.17 -8.64
CA GLY A 35 10.33 -25.09 -9.42
C GLY A 35 10.67 -24.52 -10.79
N SER A 36 11.97 -24.38 -11.09
CA SER A 36 12.43 -24.52 -12.47
C SER A 36 12.98 -25.95 -12.60
N GLU A 37 12.52 -26.70 -13.60
CA GLU A 37 13.17 -27.96 -13.97
C GLU A 37 14.68 -27.70 -14.21
N GLU A 38 15.54 -28.59 -13.69
CA GLU A 38 17.01 -28.61 -13.86
C GLU A 38 17.94 -28.00 -12.78
N LEU A 39 17.69 -28.17 -11.48
CA LEU A 39 18.76 -28.09 -10.47
C LEU A 39 18.72 -29.24 -9.45
N PRO A 40 19.83 -29.99 -9.23
CA PRO A 40 19.84 -31.25 -8.47
C PRO A 40 19.99 -31.08 -6.94
N ASN A 41 19.71 -29.91 -6.37
CA ASN A 41 19.72 -29.73 -4.91
C ASN A 41 18.43 -29.02 -4.49
N ARG A 42 17.60 -29.73 -3.73
CA ARG A 42 16.32 -29.22 -3.22
C ARG A 42 16.58 -28.20 -2.11
N ASP A 43 16.82 -26.94 -2.46
CA ASP A 43 16.57 -25.84 -1.54
C ASP A 43 15.05 -25.73 -1.38
N LYS A 44 14.51 -26.40 -0.36
CA LYS A 44 13.13 -26.17 0.06
C LYS A 44 13.00 -24.69 0.39
N ILE A 45 12.20 -23.96 -0.38
CA ILE A 45 11.79 -22.61 -0.02
C ILE A 45 10.88 -22.74 1.20
N GLN A 46 11.48 -22.59 2.38
CA GLN A 46 10.78 -22.60 3.64
C GLN A 46 10.59 -21.15 4.08
N CYS A 47 9.43 -20.58 3.75
CA CYS A 47 8.93 -19.40 4.44
C CYS A 47 8.63 -19.84 5.87
N ARG A 48 9.56 -19.56 6.78
CA ARG A 48 9.30 -19.68 8.21
C ARG A 48 8.57 -18.43 8.67
N GLY A 49 7.23 -18.50 8.66
CA GLY A 49 6.34 -17.48 9.18
C GLY A 49 4.98 -17.43 8.47
N SER A 50 4.19 -16.37 8.74
CA SER A 50 2.85 -16.20 8.19
C SER A 50 2.89 -15.52 6.81
N LEU A 51 1.93 -15.91 5.96
CA LEU A 51 1.64 -15.26 4.68
C LEU A 51 0.20 -14.77 4.71
N ASP A 52 0.02 -13.46 4.55
CA ASP A 52 -1.29 -12.82 4.54
C ASP A 52 -1.48 -12.05 3.24
N LYS A 53 -2.62 -12.24 2.57
CA LYS A 53 -3.04 -11.38 1.48
C LYS A 53 -3.99 -10.31 2.04
N VAL A 54 -3.64 -9.04 1.83
CA VAL A 54 -4.40 -7.89 2.33
C VAL A 54 -4.78 -7.00 1.17
N ASP A 55 -6.07 -6.69 1.09
CA ASP A 55 -6.60 -5.66 0.20
C ASP A 55 -6.55 -4.31 0.93
N ALA A 56 -5.54 -3.50 0.63
CA ALA A 56 -5.33 -2.21 1.29
C ALA A 56 -6.31 -1.15 0.77
N PHE A 57 -6.63 -0.17 1.63
CA PHE A 57 -7.56 0.93 1.34
C PHE A 57 -9.00 0.47 1.04
N THR A 58 -9.45 -0.60 1.69
CA THR A 58 -10.84 -1.05 1.63
C THR A 58 -11.23 -1.80 2.90
N ASP A 59 -12.52 -1.83 3.20
CA ASP A 59 -13.16 -2.67 4.21
C ASP A 59 -13.81 -3.94 3.61
N SER A 60 -13.73 -4.09 2.29
CA SER A 60 -14.45 -5.10 1.52
C SER A 60 -13.46 -5.96 0.73
N PRO A 61 -13.56 -7.30 0.79
CA PRO A 61 -12.71 -8.18 -0.02
C PRO A 61 -12.78 -7.87 -1.52
N PHE A 62 -11.66 -8.08 -2.22
CA PHE A 62 -11.53 -7.91 -3.67
C PHE A 62 -11.67 -6.47 -4.17
N LYS A 63 -11.63 -5.49 -3.27
CA LYS A 63 -11.53 -4.06 -3.57
C LYS A 63 -10.16 -3.54 -3.14
N GLY A 64 -9.86 -2.26 -3.39
CA GLY A 64 -8.59 -1.67 -2.95
C GLY A 64 -7.37 -2.16 -3.74
N ASN A 65 -6.20 -2.20 -3.09
CA ASN A 65 -4.95 -2.66 -3.71
C ASN A 65 -4.36 -3.86 -2.94
N PRO A 66 -4.26 -5.03 -3.59
CA PRO A 66 -3.77 -6.24 -2.95
C PRO A 66 -2.26 -6.19 -2.69
N ALA A 67 -1.86 -6.59 -1.49
CA ALA A 67 -0.48 -6.88 -1.13
C ALA A 67 -0.38 -8.23 -0.42
N ALA A 68 0.68 -9.00 -0.72
CA ALA A 68 1.07 -10.13 0.11
C ALA A 68 2.02 -9.63 1.19
N VAL A 69 1.86 -10.12 2.41
CA VAL A 69 2.70 -9.79 3.55
C VAL A 69 3.29 -11.10 4.07
N CYS A 70 4.60 -11.20 4.01
CA CYS A 70 5.38 -12.34 4.49
C CYS A 70 6.12 -11.92 5.76
N LEU A 71 5.75 -12.50 6.90
CA LEU A 71 6.57 -12.40 8.11
C LEU A 71 7.65 -13.48 8.04
N LEU A 72 8.92 -13.09 8.13
CA LEU A 72 10.09 -13.95 8.03
C LEU A 72 10.80 -14.03 9.40
N GLU A 73 11.20 -15.23 9.80
CA GLU A 73 12.09 -15.44 10.97
C GLU A 73 13.46 -14.76 10.80
N GLU A 74 14.00 -14.79 9.57
CA GLU A 74 15.32 -14.28 9.23
C GLU A 74 15.30 -13.57 7.88
N GLU A 75 16.27 -12.68 7.63
CA GLU A 75 16.39 -12.01 6.34
C GLU A 75 16.77 -13.02 5.24
N ARG A 76 16.17 -12.84 4.07
CA ARG A 76 16.51 -13.60 2.86
C ARG A 76 17.25 -12.70 1.87
N ASP A 77 18.03 -13.33 1.00
CA ASP A 77 18.73 -12.60 -0.06
C ASP A 77 17.74 -12.03 -1.10
N GLU A 78 18.19 -11.01 -1.82
CA GLU A 78 17.37 -10.28 -2.79
C GLU A 78 16.86 -11.16 -3.94
N LYS A 79 17.66 -12.12 -4.42
CA LYS A 79 17.27 -13.02 -5.50
C LYS A 79 16.10 -13.89 -5.07
N TRP A 80 16.15 -14.42 -3.84
CA TRP A 80 15.05 -15.18 -3.27
C TRP A 80 13.78 -14.34 -3.12
N LEU A 81 13.90 -13.13 -2.56
CA LEU A 81 12.76 -12.22 -2.36
C LEU A 81 12.12 -11.83 -3.69
N GLN A 82 12.92 -11.62 -4.73
CA GLN A 82 12.42 -11.32 -6.06
C GLN A 82 11.67 -12.52 -6.66
N LEU A 83 12.22 -13.73 -6.58
CA LEU A 83 11.57 -14.94 -7.11
C LEU A 83 10.20 -15.19 -6.47
N VAL A 84 10.09 -15.02 -5.15
CA VAL A 84 8.81 -15.17 -4.44
C VAL A 84 7.81 -14.08 -4.85
N ALA A 85 8.27 -12.84 -5.04
CA ALA A 85 7.40 -11.77 -5.52
C ALA A 85 6.92 -11.99 -6.96
N THR A 86 7.79 -12.53 -7.82
CA THR A 86 7.44 -12.96 -9.18
C THR A 86 6.40 -14.08 -9.16
N GLU A 87 6.56 -15.07 -8.29
CA GLU A 87 5.62 -16.20 -8.14
C GLU A 87 4.23 -15.73 -7.72
N PHE A 88 4.13 -14.84 -6.73
CA PHE A 88 2.83 -14.31 -6.32
C PHE A 88 2.16 -13.47 -7.40
N ASN A 89 2.94 -12.81 -8.25
CA ASN A 89 2.46 -12.01 -9.38
C ASN A 89 1.32 -11.03 -9.01
N ILE A 90 1.46 -10.38 -7.86
CA ILE A 90 0.57 -9.33 -7.37
C ILE A 90 1.30 -7.98 -7.37
N SER A 91 0.54 -6.88 -7.23
CA SER A 91 1.07 -5.51 -7.21
C SER A 91 2.30 -5.36 -6.30
N GLN A 92 2.22 -5.89 -5.07
CA GLN A 92 3.30 -5.80 -4.12
C GLN A 92 3.39 -7.02 -3.20
N THR A 93 4.61 -7.51 -3.00
CA THR A 93 4.96 -8.44 -1.93
C THR A 93 5.82 -7.73 -0.88
N CYS A 94 5.36 -7.73 0.36
CA CYS A 94 5.99 -7.12 1.52
C CYS A 94 6.69 -8.20 2.35
N TYR A 95 7.95 -7.98 2.70
CA TYR A 95 8.72 -8.87 3.57
C TYR A 95 9.05 -8.17 4.87
N LEU A 96 8.65 -8.78 5.98
CA LEU A 96 8.89 -8.31 7.33
C LEU A 96 9.88 -9.21 8.04
N THR A 97 10.94 -8.64 8.61
CA THR A 97 11.82 -9.36 9.54
C THR A 97 11.92 -8.55 10.82
N ARG A 98 11.64 -9.18 11.97
CA ARG A 98 11.70 -8.49 13.26
C ARG A 98 13.16 -8.14 13.59
N LEU A 99 13.42 -6.89 13.96
CA LEU A 99 14.74 -6.45 14.40
C LEU A 99 14.80 -6.55 15.92
N ILE A 100 15.64 -7.44 16.44
CA ILE A 100 15.90 -7.56 17.87
C ILE A 100 16.84 -6.43 18.28
N THR A 101 16.35 -5.50 19.09
CA THR A 101 17.21 -4.53 19.76
C THR A 101 17.77 -5.19 21.03
N ASN A 102 19.10 -5.33 21.12
CA ASN A 102 19.77 -5.80 22.33
C ASN A 102 19.70 -4.74 23.43
N SER A 103 18.52 -4.45 23.95
CA SER A 103 18.36 -3.75 25.21
C SER A 103 18.47 -4.80 26.33
N ASN A 104 19.70 -5.13 26.71
CA ASN A 104 19.99 -5.64 28.05
C ASN A 104 19.67 -4.53 29.05
N ILE A 105 18.38 -4.27 29.29
CA ILE A 105 17.97 -3.45 30.42
C ILE A 105 17.58 -4.44 31.51
N HIS A 106 18.48 -4.53 32.48
CA HIS A 106 18.27 -5.20 33.76
C HIS A 106 16.93 -4.80 34.38
N ASP A 107 16.29 -5.79 35.01
CA ASP A 107 15.19 -5.72 35.98
C ASP A 107 14.94 -4.34 36.61
N ASP A 108 14.26 -3.48 35.86
CA ASP A 108 13.54 -2.33 36.36
C ASP A 108 12.30 -2.20 35.49
N ASP A 109 11.12 -2.07 36.11
CA ASP A 109 9.78 -2.10 35.48
C ASP A 109 9.51 -0.94 34.49
N SER A 110 10.56 -0.30 33.97
CA SER A 110 10.54 0.78 32.98
C SER A 110 10.79 0.32 31.53
N VAL A 111 11.00 -0.98 31.28
CA VAL A 111 11.32 -1.54 29.95
C VAL A 111 10.06 -1.97 29.17
N ASN A 112 9.22 -1.02 28.77
CA ASN A 112 8.15 -1.26 27.80
C ASN A 112 7.91 -0.07 26.85
N LEU A 113 8.86 0.86 26.75
CA LEU A 113 8.69 2.11 25.99
C LEU A 113 9.36 2.13 24.60
N ILE A 114 9.85 1.00 24.10
CA ILE A 114 10.49 0.92 22.79
C ILE A 114 9.50 0.33 21.79
N ASN A 115 9.23 1.07 20.71
CA ASN A 115 8.39 0.57 19.63
C ASN A 115 9.05 -0.65 18.97
N PRO A 116 8.29 -1.71 18.66
CA PRO A 116 8.79 -2.84 17.91
C PRO A 116 9.27 -2.38 16.53
N ARG A 117 10.47 -2.84 16.17
CA ARG A 117 11.11 -2.49 14.90
C ARG A 117 11.13 -3.68 13.96
N PHE A 118 10.81 -3.44 12.70
CA PHE A 118 10.88 -4.44 11.64
C PHE A 118 11.68 -3.89 10.47
N ARG A 119 12.48 -4.73 9.83
CA ARG A 119 12.89 -4.46 8.45
C ARG A 119 11.69 -4.72 7.55
N LEU A 120 11.37 -3.77 6.68
CA LEU A 120 10.31 -3.89 5.69
C LEU A 120 10.89 -3.63 4.30
N ARG A 121 10.70 -4.60 3.40
CA ARG A 121 11.10 -4.53 1.99
C ARG A 121 9.89 -4.80 1.10
N TRP A 122 9.83 -4.16 -0.06
CA TRP A 122 8.72 -4.29 -1.00
C TRP A 122 9.22 -4.67 -2.38
N PHE A 123 8.66 -5.76 -2.92
CA PHE A 123 9.01 -6.25 -4.23
C PHE A 123 7.78 -6.29 -5.13
N THR A 124 7.92 -5.70 -6.31
CA THR A 124 7.03 -5.97 -7.44
C THR A 124 7.44 -7.31 -8.05
N PRO A 125 6.69 -7.86 -9.03
CA PRO A 125 7.12 -9.07 -9.72
C PRO A 125 8.46 -8.95 -10.47
N VAL A 126 9.01 -7.74 -10.63
CA VAL A 126 10.22 -7.49 -11.44
C VAL A 126 11.36 -6.77 -10.70
N ALA A 127 11.07 -6.04 -9.61
CA ALA A 127 12.08 -5.27 -8.88
C ALA A 127 11.66 -4.93 -7.44
N GLU A 128 12.66 -4.70 -6.57
CA GLU A 128 12.47 -4.03 -5.28
C GLU A 128 12.15 -2.53 -5.46
N VAL A 129 11.21 -2.01 -4.67
CA VAL A 129 10.85 -0.58 -4.65
C VAL A 129 11.23 0.06 -3.33
N LYS A 130 11.62 1.33 -3.37
CA LYS A 130 12.13 2.04 -2.19
C LYS A 130 11.05 2.41 -1.17
N LEU A 131 9.82 2.63 -1.64
CA LEU A 131 8.68 3.05 -0.82
C LEU A 131 7.37 2.52 -1.43
N CYS A 132 6.49 1.98 -0.59
CA CYS A 132 5.18 1.53 -1.02
C CYS A 132 4.10 1.80 0.04
N GLY A 133 3.13 2.67 -0.28
CA GLY A 133 2.05 3.07 0.64
C GLY A 133 1.13 1.93 1.05
N HIS A 134 0.46 1.30 0.08
CA HIS A 134 -0.47 0.20 0.32
C HIS A 134 0.19 -0.99 1.00
N GLY A 135 1.41 -1.34 0.58
CA GLY A 135 2.20 -2.40 1.20
C GLY A 135 2.58 -2.12 2.66
N THR A 136 2.84 -0.86 3.01
CA THR A 136 3.13 -0.46 4.40
C THR A 136 1.89 -0.58 5.30
N ILE A 137 0.73 -0.11 4.83
CA ILE A 137 -0.54 -0.27 5.56
C ILE A 137 -0.89 -1.75 5.72
N ALA A 138 -0.73 -2.55 4.67
CA ALA A 138 -0.97 -3.99 4.74
C ALA A 138 -0.06 -4.66 5.78
N ALA A 139 1.24 -4.36 5.76
CA ALA A 139 2.21 -4.87 6.73
C ALA A 139 1.84 -4.48 8.18
N ALA A 140 1.51 -3.21 8.42
CA ALA A 140 1.06 -2.73 9.73
C ALA A 140 -0.24 -3.41 10.18
N HIS A 141 -1.21 -3.58 9.26
CA HIS A 141 -2.47 -4.25 9.55
C HIS A 141 -2.26 -5.69 10.01
N VAL A 142 -1.43 -6.46 9.31
CA VAL A 142 -1.09 -7.86 9.69
C VAL A 142 -0.46 -7.90 11.08
N LEU A 143 0.51 -7.02 11.35
CA LEU A 143 1.17 -6.96 12.66
C LEU A 143 0.21 -6.59 13.80
N PHE A 144 -0.63 -5.56 13.64
CA PHE A 144 -1.61 -5.19 14.65
C PHE A 144 -2.70 -6.25 14.86
N LYS A 145 -3.16 -6.89 13.77
CA LYS A 145 -4.17 -7.95 13.81
C LYS A 145 -3.66 -9.23 14.48
N SER A 146 -2.35 -9.49 14.40
CA SER A 146 -1.74 -10.68 15.03
C SER A 146 -1.88 -10.72 16.56
N GLY A 147 -2.15 -9.57 17.21
CA GLY A 147 -2.20 -9.45 18.66
C GLY A 147 -0.83 -9.55 19.35
N THR A 148 0.26 -9.73 18.61
CA THR A 148 1.63 -9.83 19.17
C THR A 148 2.26 -8.48 19.48
N ILE A 149 1.68 -7.40 18.95
CA ILE A 149 2.13 -6.02 19.13
C ILE A 149 1.25 -5.34 20.16
N THR A 150 1.83 -4.97 21.30
CA THR A 150 1.13 -4.30 22.41
C THR A 150 1.24 -2.78 22.34
N THR A 151 2.20 -2.24 21.59
CA THR A 151 2.39 -0.81 21.40
C THR A 151 1.44 -0.27 20.33
N ALA A 152 1.08 1.01 20.44
CA ALA A 152 0.29 1.68 19.39
C ALA A 152 1.12 1.97 18.13
N VAL A 153 2.45 2.00 18.21
CA VAL A 153 3.34 2.39 17.11
C VAL A 153 4.26 1.23 16.74
N ILE A 154 4.47 1.05 15.44
CA ILE A 154 5.45 0.14 14.83
C ILE A 154 6.44 0.98 14.02
N GLU A 155 7.72 0.62 14.09
CA GLU A 155 8.79 1.25 13.32
C GLU A 155 9.27 0.32 12.20
N PHE A 156 9.32 0.84 10.97
CA PHE A 156 9.80 0.12 9.80
C PHE A 156 11.12 0.71 9.31
N VAL A 157 12.16 -0.11 9.26
CA VAL A 157 13.46 0.22 8.65
C VAL A 157 13.43 -0.19 7.19
N THR A 158 13.56 0.78 6.29
CA THR A 158 13.30 0.63 4.84
C THR A 158 14.39 1.33 4.01
N LEU A 159 14.38 1.14 2.69
CA LEU A 159 15.30 1.86 1.78
C LEU A 159 15.03 3.37 1.72
N SER A 160 13.81 3.79 2.05
CA SER A 160 13.45 5.21 2.18
C SER A 160 13.66 5.78 3.59
N GLY A 161 14.32 5.03 4.47
CA GLY A 161 14.57 5.41 5.86
C GLY A 161 13.57 4.80 6.84
N LEU A 162 13.48 5.41 8.02
CA LEU A 162 12.57 5.00 9.08
C LEU A 162 11.15 5.50 8.78
N LEU A 163 10.19 4.58 8.72
CA LEU A 163 8.76 4.89 8.59
C LEU A 163 8.04 4.45 9.86
N THR A 164 6.93 5.10 10.21
CA THR A 164 6.14 4.70 11.37
C THR A 164 4.69 4.42 10.97
N ALA A 165 4.11 3.41 11.63
CA ALA A 165 2.69 3.11 11.54
C ALA A 165 2.08 3.13 12.94
N LYS A 166 1.02 3.90 13.13
CA LYS A 166 0.35 4.06 14.42
C LYS A 166 -1.09 3.56 14.34
N LYS A 167 -1.46 2.62 15.22
CA LYS A 167 -2.84 2.19 15.45
C LYS A 167 -3.58 3.30 16.19
N VAL A 168 -4.70 3.74 15.63
CA VAL A 168 -5.60 4.73 16.21
C VAL A 168 -6.97 4.08 16.41
N VAL A 169 -7.41 4.03 17.67
CA VAL A 169 -8.70 3.45 18.04
C VAL A 169 -9.71 4.58 18.16
N GLU A 170 -10.85 4.49 17.46
CA GLU A 170 -11.93 5.48 17.58
C GLU A 170 -12.71 5.24 18.88
N VAL A 171 -12.45 6.05 19.91
CA VAL A 171 -13.23 6.05 21.15
C VAL A 171 -14.53 6.81 20.90
N GLY A 172 -15.58 6.12 20.44
CA GLY A 172 -16.89 6.79 20.26
C GLY A 172 -18.03 6.04 19.57
N ARG A 173 -17.82 4.83 19.03
CA ARG A 173 -18.89 4.03 18.39
C ARG A 173 -19.27 2.76 19.14
N LEU A 174 -19.11 2.77 20.46
CA LEU A 174 -19.70 1.72 21.29
C LEU A 174 -21.20 2.02 21.45
N ASP A 175 -21.98 1.84 20.38
CA ASP A 175 -23.40 1.61 20.54
C ASP A 175 -23.52 0.31 21.33
N SER A 176 -24.03 0.41 22.55
CA SER A 176 -24.21 -0.67 23.54
C SER A 176 -25.12 -1.82 23.08
N SER A 177 -25.51 -1.84 21.79
CA SER A 177 -26.47 -2.75 21.18
C SER A 177 -25.86 -3.85 20.31
N LYS A 178 -24.53 -3.87 20.11
CA LYS A 178 -23.82 -4.95 19.38
C LYS A 178 -22.80 -5.69 20.25
N PHE A 179 -23.23 -6.22 21.39
CA PHE A 179 -22.51 -7.31 22.04
C PHE A 179 -22.94 -8.64 21.40
N SER A 180 -22.44 -8.90 20.20
CA SER A 180 -22.31 -10.26 19.69
C SER A 180 -20.88 -10.73 19.95
N ASP A 181 -20.76 -11.92 20.53
CA ASP A 181 -19.51 -12.61 20.88
C ASP A 181 -18.51 -12.55 19.71
N GLY A 182 -17.42 -11.78 19.86
CA GLY A 182 -16.45 -11.48 18.79
C GLY A 182 -16.25 -10.00 18.42
N CYS A 183 -16.28 -9.08 19.39
CA CYS A 183 -15.97 -7.66 19.15
C CYS A 183 -14.55 -7.49 18.59
N THR A 184 -14.43 -7.28 17.28
CA THR A 184 -13.18 -6.81 16.67
C THR A 184 -13.13 -5.29 16.92
N GLU A 185 -12.14 -4.81 17.66
CA GLU A 185 -11.93 -3.37 17.83
C GLU A 185 -11.75 -2.72 16.45
N GLU A 186 -12.62 -1.78 16.08
CA GLU A 186 -12.40 -0.96 14.89
C GLU A 186 -11.25 0.01 15.16
N TYR A 187 -10.26 0.03 14.26
CA TYR A 187 -9.11 0.93 14.33
C TYR A 187 -8.72 1.41 12.94
N SER A 188 -8.10 2.60 12.88
CA SER A 188 -7.39 3.11 11.70
C SER A 188 -5.88 3.03 11.90
N ILE A 189 -5.13 3.12 10.80
CA ILE A 189 -3.66 3.12 10.80
C ILE A 189 -3.18 4.44 10.20
N GLU A 190 -2.43 5.20 10.98
CA GLU A 190 -1.72 6.40 10.54
C GLU A 190 -0.33 6.02 10.05
N LEU A 191 0.03 6.45 8.83
CA LEU A 191 1.40 6.33 8.33
C LEU A 191 2.10 7.69 8.35
N ASP A 192 3.36 7.68 8.79
CA ASP A 192 4.28 8.79 8.64
C ASP A 192 5.26 8.51 7.48
N PHE A 193 5.16 9.31 6.43
CA PHE A 193 5.92 9.17 5.19
C PHE A 193 6.68 10.46 4.87
N PRO A 194 7.82 10.36 4.16
CA PRO A 194 8.58 11.52 3.75
C PRO A 194 7.75 12.44 2.85
N THR A 195 7.78 13.73 3.14
CA THR A 195 7.18 14.76 2.30
C THR A 195 8.10 15.08 1.13
N VAL A 196 7.55 15.13 -0.08
CA VAL A 196 8.28 15.53 -1.29
C VAL A 196 7.90 16.96 -1.66
N ALA A 197 8.90 17.80 -1.91
CA ALA A 197 8.68 19.16 -2.39
C ALA A 197 8.08 19.16 -3.80
N VAL A 198 7.24 20.15 -4.05
CA VAL A 198 6.56 20.35 -5.33
C VAL A 198 7.16 21.57 -6.02
N LEU A 199 7.49 21.41 -7.30
CA LEU A 199 8.12 22.40 -8.16
C LEU A 199 7.16 22.83 -9.27
N GLU A 200 7.40 24.01 -9.84
CA GLU A 200 6.75 24.41 -11.09
C GLU A 200 7.18 23.49 -12.23
N CYS A 201 6.24 23.14 -13.12
CA CYS A 201 6.56 22.35 -14.29
C CYS A 201 6.97 23.27 -15.45
N ALA A 202 8.12 22.99 -16.08
CA ALA A 202 8.59 23.78 -17.20
C ALA A 202 7.79 23.41 -18.48
N PRO A 203 7.43 24.38 -19.35
CA PRO A 203 6.60 24.15 -20.54
C PRO A 203 7.15 23.09 -21.53
N LEU A 204 8.45 22.84 -21.52
CA LEU A 204 9.14 21.90 -22.42
C LEU A 204 9.16 20.46 -21.91
N GLU A 205 8.86 20.24 -20.63
CA GLU A 205 8.92 18.90 -20.02
C GLU A 205 7.69 18.04 -20.31
N ILE A 206 6.71 18.61 -21.03
CA ILE A 206 5.46 17.93 -21.33
C ILE A 206 5.07 18.14 -22.78
N PRO A 207 5.10 17.09 -23.61
CA PRO A 207 4.50 17.16 -24.94
C PRO A 207 3.01 17.43 -24.74
N SER A 208 2.60 18.65 -25.07
CA SER A 208 1.22 19.16 -25.12
C SER A 208 0.19 18.42 -24.24
N ILE A 209 0.15 18.72 -22.93
CA ILE A 209 -0.86 18.15 -22.00
C ILE A 209 -2.30 18.15 -22.53
N PRO A 210 -2.79 19.18 -23.25
CA PRO A 210 -4.10 19.11 -23.86
C PRO A 210 -4.26 17.91 -24.81
N ALA A 211 -3.25 17.58 -25.63
CA ALA A 211 -3.31 16.36 -26.45
C ALA A 211 -3.24 15.08 -25.59
N THR A 212 -2.38 15.06 -24.57
CA THR A 212 -2.16 13.91 -23.67
C THR A 212 -3.38 13.55 -22.82
N LEU A 213 -4.16 14.55 -22.40
CA LEU A 213 -5.34 14.41 -21.56
C LEU A 213 -6.65 14.61 -22.33
N ASN A 214 -6.66 14.41 -23.65
CA ASN A 214 -7.86 14.54 -24.49
C ASN A 214 -8.61 15.89 -24.35
N ASN A 215 -7.84 16.98 -24.24
CA ASN A 215 -8.26 18.38 -24.16
C ASN A 215 -9.11 18.72 -22.93
N VAL A 216 -8.96 17.97 -21.85
CA VAL A 216 -9.59 18.30 -20.57
C VAL A 216 -8.99 19.59 -19.99
N LEU A 217 -9.83 20.39 -19.33
CA LEU A 217 -9.42 21.66 -18.71
C LEU A 217 -8.48 21.40 -17.53
N VAL A 218 -7.24 21.88 -17.65
CA VAL A 218 -6.22 21.82 -16.61
C VAL A 218 -6.21 23.13 -15.82
N MET A 219 -6.37 23.02 -14.51
CA MET A 219 -6.41 24.16 -13.59
C MET A 219 -5.01 24.54 -13.11
N ASN A 220 -4.21 23.53 -12.79
CA ASN A 220 -2.87 23.71 -12.24
C ASN A 220 -2.00 22.51 -12.58
N MET A 221 -0.69 22.74 -12.53
CA MET A 221 0.28 21.74 -12.90
C MET A 221 1.57 21.94 -12.13
N LYS A 222 2.04 20.84 -11.56
CA LYS A 222 3.27 20.82 -10.77
C LYS A 222 4.09 19.57 -11.04
N LYS A 223 5.29 19.52 -10.49
CA LYS A 223 6.20 18.38 -10.59
C LYS A 223 6.77 18.02 -9.22
N THR A 224 6.94 16.74 -8.93
CA THR A 224 7.61 16.30 -7.69
C THR A 224 9.14 16.42 -7.83
N ALA A 225 9.82 16.86 -6.77
CA ALA A 225 11.26 17.12 -6.81
C ALA A 225 12.15 15.85 -6.90
N THR A 226 11.68 14.70 -6.42
CA THR A 226 12.48 13.47 -6.34
C THR A 226 12.37 12.61 -7.60
N GLU A 227 11.14 12.21 -7.96
CA GLU A 227 10.86 11.27 -9.05
C GLU A 227 10.35 11.96 -10.32
N GLY A 228 10.14 13.28 -10.26
CA GLY A 228 9.72 14.08 -11.40
C GLY A 228 8.30 13.77 -11.89
N ASP A 229 7.46 13.12 -11.08
CA ASP A 229 6.06 12.88 -11.42
C ASP A 229 5.33 14.21 -11.63
N ILE A 230 4.53 14.29 -12.69
CA ILE A 230 3.73 15.48 -12.98
C ILE A 230 2.39 15.34 -12.25
N ILE A 231 2.00 16.37 -11.51
CA ILE A 231 0.69 16.47 -10.87
C ILE A 231 -0.16 17.44 -11.68
N VAL A 232 -1.29 16.99 -12.19
CA VAL A 232 -2.25 17.76 -12.98
C VAL A 232 -3.55 17.88 -12.20
N GLU A 233 -3.92 19.11 -11.87
CA GLU A 233 -5.20 19.42 -11.24
C GLU A 233 -6.25 19.71 -12.31
N LEU A 234 -7.35 18.98 -12.29
CA LEU A 234 -8.50 19.18 -13.16
C LEU A 234 -9.60 19.95 -12.44
N SER A 235 -10.59 20.43 -13.20
CA SER A 235 -11.70 21.22 -12.67
C SER A 235 -12.59 20.49 -11.66
N SER A 236 -12.65 19.15 -11.70
CA SER A 236 -13.47 18.34 -10.78
C SER A 236 -13.02 16.88 -10.75
N GLY A 237 -13.44 16.16 -9.72
CA GLY A 237 -13.27 14.71 -9.60
C GLY A 237 -14.02 13.96 -10.70
N GLU A 238 -15.14 14.48 -11.20
CA GLU A 238 -15.82 13.92 -12.38
C GLU A 238 -14.94 13.97 -13.63
N ALA A 239 -14.20 15.07 -13.82
CA ALA A 239 -13.23 15.17 -14.92
C ALA A 239 -12.11 14.12 -14.77
N VAL A 240 -11.65 13.84 -13.54
CA VAL A 240 -10.67 12.77 -13.26
C VAL A 240 -11.23 11.39 -13.60
N VAL A 241 -12.48 11.10 -13.20
CA VAL A 241 -13.13 9.81 -13.43
C VAL A 241 -13.35 9.56 -14.92
N ASN A 242 -13.81 10.58 -15.65
CA ASN A 242 -14.14 10.48 -17.07
C ASN A 242 -12.91 10.61 -17.99
N LEU A 243 -11.75 10.97 -17.45
CA LEU A 243 -10.52 11.14 -18.22
C LEU A 243 -10.16 9.85 -18.96
N GLN A 244 -9.91 9.98 -20.25
CA GLN A 244 -9.30 8.94 -21.09
C GLN A 244 -7.92 9.46 -21.51
N PRO A 245 -6.82 9.05 -20.85
CA PRO A 245 -5.49 9.54 -21.21
C PRO A 245 -4.96 8.87 -22.48
N GLN A 246 -4.13 9.59 -23.25
CA GLN A 246 -3.34 9.03 -24.34
C GLN A 246 -2.04 8.44 -23.78
N PHE A 247 -2.02 7.12 -23.53
CA PHE A 247 -0.86 6.47 -22.90
C PHE A 247 0.44 6.64 -23.68
N ASP A 248 0.38 6.56 -25.02
CA ASP A 248 1.53 6.76 -25.91
C ASP A 248 2.15 8.16 -25.76
N GLU A 249 1.36 9.17 -25.44
CA GLU A 249 1.86 10.53 -25.18
C GLU A 249 2.44 10.65 -23.77
N ILE A 250 1.83 10.00 -22.78
CA ILE A 250 2.37 9.95 -21.41
C ILE A 250 3.74 9.25 -21.40
N GLU A 251 3.92 8.21 -22.22
CA GLU A 251 5.19 7.50 -22.34
C GLU A 251 6.32 8.40 -22.88
N LYS A 252 5.99 9.41 -23.70
CA LYS A 252 6.93 10.40 -24.23
C LYS A 252 7.31 11.51 -23.24
N CYS A 253 6.51 11.75 -22.19
CA CYS A 253 6.81 12.75 -21.16
C CYS A 253 8.18 12.48 -20.52
N SER A 254 8.93 13.50 -20.09
CA SER A 254 10.21 13.26 -19.38
C SER A 254 10.01 12.71 -17.96
N ALA A 255 8.82 12.88 -17.40
CA ALA A 255 8.43 12.42 -16.07
C ALA A 255 8.38 10.89 -15.94
N ARG A 256 8.42 10.40 -14.70
CA ARG A 256 8.19 8.99 -14.37
C ARG A 256 6.73 8.59 -14.62
N GLY A 257 5.78 9.43 -14.21
CA GLY A 257 4.36 9.27 -14.50
C GLY A 257 3.56 10.56 -14.33
N VAL A 258 2.25 10.47 -14.56
CA VAL A 258 1.29 11.58 -14.46
C VAL A 258 0.23 11.24 -13.43
N ILE A 259 0.16 12.05 -12.37
CA ILE A 259 -0.88 12.04 -11.35
C ILE A 259 -1.93 13.07 -11.77
N VAL A 260 -3.18 12.65 -11.89
CA VAL A 260 -4.31 13.53 -12.16
C VAL A 260 -5.18 13.59 -10.92
N THR A 261 -5.58 14.79 -10.51
CA THR A 261 -6.39 15.02 -9.30
C THR A 261 -7.47 16.07 -9.51
N GLY A 262 -8.53 16.03 -8.72
CA GLY A 262 -9.63 16.99 -8.77
C GLY A 262 -10.58 16.83 -7.59
N VAL A 263 -11.21 17.93 -7.19
CA VAL A 263 -12.11 17.99 -6.02
C VAL A 263 -13.27 17.03 -6.20
N ALA A 264 -13.49 16.15 -5.22
CA ALA A 264 -14.53 15.14 -5.31
C ALA A 264 -15.94 15.77 -5.27
N PRO A 265 -16.95 15.15 -5.90
CA PRO A 265 -18.32 15.62 -5.82
C PRO A 265 -18.83 15.63 -4.38
N THR A 266 -19.63 16.65 -4.03
CA THR A 266 -20.30 16.73 -2.73
C THR A 266 -21.10 15.45 -2.46
N GLY A 267 -20.95 14.88 -1.27
CA GLY A 267 -21.66 13.64 -0.88
C GLY A 267 -20.97 12.34 -1.30
N SER A 268 -19.85 12.41 -2.04
CA SER A 268 -19.02 11.23 -2.34
C SER A 268 -18.34 10.62 -1.13
N GLY A 269 -18.24 11.36 -0.01
CA GLY A 269 -17.50 10.94 1.18
C GLY A 269 -15.99 11.15 1.08
N PHE A 270 -15.50 11.81 0.03
CA PHE A 270 -14.09 12.09 -0.23
C PHE A 270 -13.86 13.58 -0.47
N ASP A 271 -12.61 14.02 -0.32
CA ASP A 271 -12.20 15.40 -0.62
C ASP A 271 -11.75 15.56 -2.07
N PHE A 272 -11.04 14.55 -2.60
CA PHE A 272 -10.58 14.54 -3.97
C PHE A 272 -10.47 13.14 -4.54
N PHE A 273 -10.54 13.06 -5.87
CA PHE A 273 -10.28 11.86 -6.64
C PHE A 273 -8.92 11.99 -7.32
N SER A 274 -8.14 10.91 -7.34
CA SER A 274 -6.86 10.88 -8.02
C SER A 274 -6.61 9.58 -8.79
N ARG A 275 -5.89 9.70 -9.90
CA ARG A 275 -5.45 8.59 -10.76
C ARG A 275 -3.97 8.77 -11.09
N PHE A 276 -3.24 7.67 -11.20
CA PHE A 276 -1.82 7.69 -11.53
C PHE A 276 -1.51 6.81 -12.74
N PHE A 277 -0.89 7.43 -13.75
CA PHE A 277 -0.56 6.81 -15.02
C PHE A 277 0.96 6.72 -15.20
N CYS A 278 1.48 5.53 -15.45
CA CYS A 278 2.93 5.29 -15.56
C CYS A 278 3.30 4.26 -16.66
N PRO A 279 2.84 4.44 -17.92
CA PRO A 279 2.99 3.45 -19.00
C PRO A 279 4.44 3.05 -19.28
N LYS A 280 5.43 3.93 -19.00
CA LYS A 280 6.87 3.62 -19.11
C LYS A 280 7.32 2.39 -18.34
N PHE A 281 6.58 1.98 -17.31
CA PHE A 281 6.88 0.81 -16.49
C PHE A 281 6.02 -0.40 -16.86
N GLY A 282 5.38 -0.39 -18.03
CA GLY A 282 4.50 -1.46 -18.49
C GLY A 282 3.13 -1.48 -17.79
N ILE A 283 2.83 -0.47 -16.99
CA ILE A 283 1.56 -0.33 -16.25
C ILE A 283 0.90 0.99 -16.67
N ASN A 284 -0.18 0.90 -17.43
CA ASN A 284 -0.89 2.08 -17.91
C ASN A 284 -1.49 2.92 -16.77
N GLU A 285 -2.11 2.27 -15.78
CA GLU A 285 -2.73 2.90 -14.62
C GLU A 285 -2.53 2.05 -13.37
N LEU A 286 -2.09 2.66 -12.27
CA LEU A 286 -1.94 1.99 -10.98
C LEU A 286 -3.24 2.01 -10.18
N LEU A 287 -3.57 0.89 -9.54
CA LEU A 287 -4.72 0.75 -8.63
C LEU A 287 -4.32 0.98 -7.16
N PRO A 288 -5.26 1.35 -6.26
CA PRO A 288 -6.65 1.69 -6.56
C PRO A 288 -6.71 3.07 -7.25
N LYS A 289 -7.85 3.39 -7.86
CA LYS A 289 -8.18 4.80 -8.15
C LYS A 289 -8.29 5.50 -6.80
N ILE A 290 -7.21 6.10 -6.30
CA ILE A 290 -7.14 6.55 -4.91
C ILE A 290 -8.18 7.66 -4.71
N LEU A 291 -9.13 7.38 -3.81
CA LEU A 291 -10.08 8.33 -3.24
C LEU A 291 -9.49 8.78 -1.91
N ALA A 292 -9.31 10.07 -1.68
CA ALA A 292 -8.69 10.56 -0.44
C ALA A 292 -9.71 11.33 0.41
N ASN A 293 -9.74 11.03 1.71
CA ASN A 293 -10.61 11.67 2.69
C ASN A 293 -9.75 12.16 3.87
N SER A 294 -9.43 13.44 3.90
CA SER A 294 -8.82 14.12 5.04
C SER A 294 -9.87 14.34 6.14
N LYS A 295 -10.20 13.29 6.89
CA LYS A 295 -10.72 13.50 8.25
C LYS A 295 -9.57 13.89 9.17
N ALA A 296 -8.98 15.06 8.91
CA ALA A 296 -8.19 15.81 9.87
C ALA A 296 -9.07 16.98 10.35
N ARG A 297 -9.72 16.80 11.49
CA ARG A 297 -10.11 17.92 12.35
C ARG A 297 -9.18 17.93 13.55
#